data_AF-A0A2L0LPW2-F1
#
_entry.id   AF-A0A2L0LPW2-F1
#
_cell.length_a   1.000
_cell.length_b   1.000
_cell.length_c   1.000
_cell.angle_alpha   90.00
_cell.angle_beta   90.00
_cell.angle_gamma   90.00
#
_symmetry.space_group_name_H-M   'P 1'
#
loop_
_entity.id
_entity.type
_entity.pdbx_description
1 polymer ?
#
loop_
_entity_poly.entity_id
_entity_poly.type
_entity_poly.pdbx_seq_one_letter_code
_entity_poly.pdbx_strand_id
1 'polypeptide(L)'
;MITWTPPQPLTAYHTAFRQKGVYIIGGRYNLNLSVTPGFGDNDYLGRNWPDNFKPYYVGISESLSSGVRGRLSRHSRQRGNMKISQRIRKNEPLFFIAAYGNDLAPYEALFLCLKTDVQFSDNIRSEMERSSKREYEKVRANMTQFERNYYDNLDHDGRDG
;
A
#
# COMPACT_ATOMS: atom_id res chain seq x y z
N MET A 1 10.30 -4.60 -13.56
CA MET A 1 9.45 -5.74 -13.13
C MET A 1 9.55 -5.86 -11.62
N ILE A 2 8.42 -6.01 -10.92
CA ILE A 2 8.38 -6.10 -9.45
C ILE A 2 8.85 -7.49 -9.02
N THR A 3 9.65 -7.57 -7.97
CA THR A 3 10.04 -8.82 -7.32
C THR A 3 9.56 -8.80 -5.88
N TRP A 4 8.67 -9.73 -5.53
CA TRP A 4 8.11 -9.83 -4.18
C TRP A 4 9.01 -10.62 -3.25
N THR A 5 9.07 -10.20 -1.99
CA THR A 5 9.61 -11.03 -0.91
C THR A 5 8.72 -12.26 -0.69
N PRO A 6 9.28 -13.37 -0.17
CA PRO A 6 8.47 -14.48 0.32
C PRO A 6 7.39 -14.00 1.32
N PRO A 7 6.20 -14.64 1.32
CA PRO A 7 5.14 -14.31 2.27
C PRO A 7 5.63 -14.59 3.70
N GLN A 8 5.38 -13.64 4.60
CA GLN A 8 5.73 -13.73 6.01
C GLN A 8 4.51 -13.41 6.88
N PRO A 9 4.34 -14.04 8.05
CA PRO A 9 3.30 -13.65 8.99
C PRO A 9 3.40 -12.16 9.36
N LEU A 10 2.27 -11.45 9.51
CA LEU A 10 2.29 -10.03 9.88
C LEU A 10 2.98 -9.77 11.24
N THR A 11 2.94 -10.75 12.14
CA THR A 11 3.67 -10.73 13.41
C THR A 11 5.20 -10.69 13.22
N ALA A 12 5.70 -11.21 12.11
CA ALA A 12 7.11 -11.20 11.73
C ALA A 12 7.53 -9.89 11.02
N TYR A 13 6.78 -8.79 11.17
CA TYR A 13 7.07 -7.50 10.49
C TYR A 13 8.52 -6.98 10.64
N HIS A 14 9.23 -7.41 11.68
CA HIS A 14 10.61 -7.02 11.94
C HIS A 14 11.60 -7.57 10.89
N THR A 15 11.23 -8.61 10.15
CA THR A 15 12.05 -9.19 9.06
C THR A 15 12.04 -8.33 7.80
N ALA A 16 11.02 -7.49 7.59
CA ALA A 16 10.95 -6.55 6.46
C ALA A 16 12.08 -5.51 6.54
N PHE A 17 12.51 -4.89 5.43
CA PHE A 17 13.53 -3.85 5.47
C PHE A 17 12.96 -2.46 5.82
N ARG A 18 13.81 -1.63 6.45
CA ARG A 18 13.55 -0.19 6.64
C ARG A 18 13.92 0.57 5.37
N GLN A 19 13.19 0.30 4.29
CA GLN A 19 13.41 0.91 2.99
C GLN A 19 12.10 1.40 2.38
N LYS A 20 12.22 2.28 1.39
CA LYS A 20 11.08 2.65 0.54
C LYS A 20 10.58 1.44 -0.24
N GLY A 21 9.29 1.42 -0.52
CA GLY A 21 8.70 0.34 -1.28
C GLY A 21 7.19 0.23 -1.11
N VAL A 22 6.65 -0.82 -1.73
CA VAL A 22 5.26 -1.23 -1.65
C VAL A 22 5.14 -2.51 -0.82
N TYR A 23 4.05 -2.65 -0.09
CA TYR A 23 3.74 -3.87 0.64
C TYR A 23 2.26 -4.21 0.52
N ILE A 24 1.98 -5.51 0.57
CA ILE A 24 0.63 -6.05 0.53
C ILE A 24 0.42 -6.88 1.79
N ILE A 25 -0.69 -6.65 2.48
CA ILE A 25 -1.19 -7.49 3.56
C ILE A 25 -2.35 -8.31 3.01
N GLY A 26 -2.32 -9.60 3.25
CA GLY A 26 -3.34 -10.53 2.78
C GLY A 26 -3.54 -11.71 3.73
N GLY A 27 -4.39 -12.62 3.30
CA GLY A 27 -4.68 -13.87 4.00
C GLY A 27 -4.66 -15.05 3.04
N ARG A 28 -5.21 -16.17 3.50
CA ARG A 28 -5.39 -17.36 2.67
C ARG A 28 -6.61 -17.20 1.77
N TYR A 29 -6.49 -17.58 0.51
CA TYR A 29 -7.66 -17.72 -0.37
C TYR A 29 -8.48 -18.97 0.00
N ASN A 30 -7.80 -20.10 0.14
CA ASN A 30 -8.31 -21.37 0.65
C ASN A 30 -7.72 -21.62 2.05
N LEU A 31 -8.59 -21.72 3.06
CA LEU A 31 -8.21 -21.88 4.47
C LEU A 31 -7.44 -23.19 4.75
N ASN A 32 -7.66 -24.21 3.93
CA ASN A 32 -7.04 -25.54 4.07
C ASN A 32 -5.62 -25.61 3.50
N LEU A 33 -5.19 -24.59 2.75
CA LEU A 33 -3.87 -24.53 2.15
C LEU A 33 -3.01 -23.46 2.85
N SER A 34 -1.70 -23.68 2.88
CA SER A 34 -0.74 -22.69 3.34
C SER A 34 -0.52 -21.62 2.27
N VAL A 35 -0.06 -20.43 2.68
CA VAL A 35 0.48 -19.44 1.75
C VAL A 35 1.94 -19.80 1.52
N THR A 36 2.34 -20.03 0.27
CA THR A 36 3.72 -20.41 -0.09
C THR A 36 4.34 -19.37 -1.01
N PRO A 37 5.68 -19.22 -1.00
CA PRO A 37 6.37 -18.43 -2.01
C PRO A 37 6.02 -18.98 -3.39
N GLY A 38 5.65 -18.10 -4.33
CA GLY A 38 5.53 -18.51 -5.72
C GLY A 38 6.90 -18.63 -6.36
N PHE A 39 7.01 -19.47 -7.37
CA PHE A 39 8.23 -19.66 -8.15
C PHE A 39 7.97 -19.28 -9.60
N GLY A 40 8.59 -18.19 -10.04
CA GLY A 40 8.54 -17.74 -11.43
C GLY A 40 7.98 -16.34 -11.64
N ASP A 41 7.87 -16.00 -12.92
CA ASP A 41 7.40 -14.71 -13.39
C ASP A 41 5.89 -14.79 -13.62
N ASN A 42 5.15 -13.83 -13.08
CA ASN A 42 3.74 -13.62 -13.42
C ASN A 42 3.65 -12.33 -14.24
N ASP A 43 3.12 -12.41 -15.45
CA ASP A 43 3.08 -11.27 -16.39
C ASP A 43 2.31 -10.07 -15.85
N TYR A 44 1.35 -10.29 -14.94
CA TYR A 44 0.53 -9.25 -14.35
C TYR A 44 1.02 -8.78 -12.99
N LEU A 45 1.58 -9.69 -12.19
CA LEU A 45 1.87 -9.46 -10.77
C LEU A 45 3.36 -9.35 -10.47
N GLY A 46 4.23 -9.67 -11.42
CA GLY A 46 5.68 -9.69 -11.25
C GLY A 46 6.21 -11.03 -10.73
N ARG A 47 7.45 -11.03 -10.25
CA ARG A 47 8.15 -12.25 -9.82
C ARG A 47 7.78 -12.64 -8.40
N ASN A 48 7.70 -13.95 -8.17
CA ASN A 48 7.49 -14.56 -6.85
C ASN A 48 6.17 -14.16 -6.17
N TRP A 49 5.12 -13.90 -6.95
CA TRP A 49 3.79 -13.69 -6.38
C TRP A 49 3.35 -14.95 -5.60
N PRO A 50 2.89 -14.84 -4.34
CA PRO A 50 2.62 -16.03 -3.53
C PRO A 50 1.40 -16.84 -3.97
N ASP A 51 1.48 -18.15 -3.80
CA ASP A 51 0.34 -19.05 -4.01
C ASP A 51 -0.63 -18.99 -2.83
N ASN A 52 -1.91 -19.23 -3.11
CA ASN A 52 -3.00 -19.22 -2.13
C ASN A 52 -3.11 -17.90 -1.32
N PHE A 53 -2.61 -16.80 -1.87
CA PHE A 53 -2.59 -15.50 -1.21
C PHE A 53 -3.73 -14.61 -1.72
N LYS A 54 -4.59 -14.20 -0.78
CA LYS A 54 -5.68 -13.26 -1.04
C LYS A 54 -5.28 -11.85 -0.56
N PRO A 55 -5.03 -10.90 -1.47
CA PRO A 55 -4.61 -9.55 -1.08
C PRO A 55 -5.79 -8.74 -0.51
N TYR A 56 -5.63 -8.23 0.71
CA TYR A 56 -6.65 -7.41 1.38
C TYR A 56 -6.32 -5.93 1.35
N TYR A 57 -5.04 -5.60 1.52
CA TYR A 57 -4.59 -4.23 1.64
C TYR A 57 -3.25 -4.04 0.94
N VAL A 58 -3.12 -2.97 0.17
CA VAL A 58 -1.83 -2.48 -0.35
C VAL A 58 -1.50 -1.14 0.28
N GLY A 59 -0.22 -0.91 0.56
CA GLY A 59 0.28 0.38 0.97
C GLY A 59 1.72 0.61 0.55
N ILE A 60 2.14 1.87 0.55
CA ILE A 60 3.55 2.23 0.35
C ILE A 60 4.21 2.83 1.58
N SER A 61 5.53 2.89 1.54
CA SER A 61 6.34 3.76 2.37
C SER A 61 7.34 4.52 1.51
N GLU A 62 7.32 5.85 1.61
CA GLU A 62 8.33 6.73 1.00
C GLU A 62 9.43 7.11 2.01
N SER A 63 9.32 6.66 3.26
CA SER A 63 10.26 6.99 4.35
C SER A 63 11.52 6.12 4.28
N LEU A 64 12.70 6.74 4.22
CA LEU A 64 13.99 6.03 4.33
C LEU A 64 14.30 5.59 5.77
N SER A 65 13.84 6.34 6.78
CA SER A 65 14.14 6.05 8.18
C SER A 65 13.33 4.88 8.74
N SER A 66 12.02 4.86 8.46
CA SER A 66 11.11 3.84 8.97
C SER A 66 10.78 2.76 7.94
N GLY A 67 10.68 3.14 6.66
CA GLY A 67 10.42 2.24 5.55
C GLY A 67 9.14 1.44 5.65
N VAL A 68 9.05 0.41 4.81
CA VAL A 68 7.97 -0.58 4.83
C VAL A 68 7.86 -1.25 6.20
N ARG A 69 8.97 -1.61 6.84
CA ARG A 69 8.99 -2.16 8.22
C ARG A 69 8.19 -1.30 9.20
N GLY A 70 8.39 0.02 9.18
CA GLY A 70 7.68 0.95 10.07
C GLY A 70 6.17 0.96 9.84
N ARG A 71 5.74 0.87 8.58
CA ARG A 71 4.32 0.78 8.22
C ARG A 71 3.71 -0.54 8.68
N LEU A 72 4.38 -1.67 8.41
CA LEU A 72 3.96 -2.99 8.86
C LEU A 72 3.87 -3.06 10.40
N SER A 73 4.83 -2.45 11.11
CA SER A 73 4.80 -2.35 12.58
C SER A 73 3.57 -1.60 13.11
N ARG A 74 3.10 -0.56 12.41
CA ARG A 74 1.86 0.13 12.79
C ARG A 74 0.64 -0.77 12.61
N HIS A 75 0.58 -1.51 11.50
CA HIS A 75 -0.50 -2.46 11.24
C HIS A 75 -0.52 -3.60 12.27
N SER A 76 0.63 -4.20 12.57
CA SER A 76 0.72 -5.29 13.57
C SER A 76 0.29 -4.83 14.97
N ARG A 77 0.50 -3.57 15.32
CA ARG A 77 0.03 -2.94 16.57
C ARG A 77 -1.40 -2.41 16.49
N GLN A 78 -2.15 -2.72 15.44
CA GLN A 78 -3.52 -2.27 15.19
C GLN A 78 -3.68 -0.73 15.10
N ARG A 79 -2.59 0.01 14.85
CA ARG A 79 -2.57 1.48 14.67
C ARG A 79 -2.54 1.91 13.19
N GLY A 80 -2.73 0.95 12.28
CA GLY A 80 -2.70 1.14 10.83
C GLY A 80 -4.10 1.27 10.22
N ASN A 81 -4.38 0.47 9.21
CA ASN A 81 -5.68 0.42 8.55
C ASN A 81 -6.71 -0.25 9.46
N MET A 82 -7.88 0.35 9.63
CA MET A 82 -8.93 -0.14 10.55
C MET A 82 -9.44 -1.54 10.19
N LYS A 83 -9.55 -1.89 8.90
CA LYS A 83 -9.98 -3.24 8.48
C LYS A 83 -8.93 -4.28 8.79
N ILE A 84 -7.65 -3.97 8.57
CA ILE A 84 -6.55 -4.84 9.02
C ILE A 84 -6.60 -5.01 10.54
N SER A 85 -6.83 -3.94 11.30
CA SER A 85 -7.02 -4.05 12.75
C SER A 85 -8.22 -4.94 13.13
N GLN A 86 -9.34 -4.86 12.39
CA GLN A 86 -10.50 -5.73 12.59
C GLN A 86 -10.16 -7.21 12.33
N ARG A 87 -9.42 -7.53 11.26
CA ARG A 87 -8.99 -8.89 10.96
C ARG A 87 -8.07 -9.46 12.04
N ILE A 88 -7.12 -8.64 12.54
CA ILE A 88 -6.26 -9.05 13.66
C ILE A 88 -7.09 -9.38 14.90
N ARG A 89 -8.10 -8.56 15.23
CA ARG A 89 -9.00 -8.83 16.37
C ARG A 89 -9.86 -10.08 16.21
N LYS A 90 -10.12 -10.50 14.98
CA LYS A 90 -10.80 -11.77 14.65
C LYS A 90 -9.87 -12.98 14.66
N ASN A 91 -8.60 -12.80 15.02
CA ASN A 91 -7.55 -13.83 14.94
C ASN A 91 -7.40 -14.44 13.54
N GLU A 92 -7.64 -13.64 12.49
CA GLU A 92 -7.38 -14.08 11.12
C GLU A 92 -5.85 -14.20 10.89
N PRO A 93 -5.37 -15.29 10.27
CA PRO A 93 -3.96 -15.42 9.93
C PRO A 93 -3.62 -14.47 8.78
N LEU A 94 -2.86 -13.41 9.10
CA LEU A 94 -2.43 -12.40 8.14
C LEU A 94 -0.97 -12.56 7.76
N PHE A 95 -0.69 -12.35 6.47
CA PHE A 95 0.63 -12.40 5.87
C PHE A 95 0.93 -11.09 5.17
N PHE A 96 2.22 -10.80 4.98
CA PHE A 96 2.67 -9.71 4.14
C PHE A 96 3.70 -10.15 3.11
N ILE A 97 3.70 -9.44 2.00
CA ILE A 97 4.79 -9.40 1.01
C ILE A 97 5.19 -7.95 0.76
N ALA A 98 6.43 -7.74 0.34
CA ALA A 98 6.95 -6.42 0.03
C ALA A 98 7.79 -6.45 -1.25
N ALA A 99 7.89 -5.30 -1.90
CA ALA A 99 8.88 -5.02 -2.92
C ALA A 99 9.54 -3.68 -2.58
N TYR A 100 10.87 -3.63 -2.65
CA TYR A 100 11.67 -2.47 -2.22
C TYR A 100 12.26 -1.73 -3.41
N GLY A 101 12.38 -0.42 -3.29
CA GLY A 101 12.90 0.43 -4.36
C GLY A 101 12.36 1.86 -4.28
N ASN A 102 13.13 2.81 -4.80
CA ASN A 102 12.74 4.22 -4.83
C ASN A 102 11.61 4.49 -5.84
N ASP A 103 11.57 3.71 -6.92
CA ASP A 103 10.64 3.92 -8.04
C ASP A 103 9.29 3.19 -7.86
N LEU A 104 9.03 2.66 -6.66
CA LEU A 104 7.85 1.83 -6.40
C LEU A 104 6.64 2.61 -5.87
N ALA A 105 6.78 3.90 -5.57
CA ALA A 105 5.68 4.75 -5.08
C ALA A 105 4.52 4.91 -6.08
N PRO A 106 4.74 5.05 -7.41
CA PRO A 106 3.66 5.10 -8.40
C PRO A 106 2.85 3.79 -8.51
N TYR A 107 3.39 2.68 -8.00
CA TYR A 107 2.73 1.39 -8.11
C TYR A 107 1.60 1.21 -7.09
N GLU A 108 1.51 2.03 -6.02
CA GLU A 108 0.28 2.06 -5.18
C GLU A 108 -0.90 2.37 -6.09
N ALA A 109 -0.86 3.52 -6.78
CA ALA A 109 -1.93 3.93 -7.70
C ALA A 109 -2.18 2.89 -8.81
N LEU A 110 -1.16 2.19 -9.31
CA LEU A 110 -1.33 1.12 -10.29
C LEU A 110 -2.10 -0.09 -9.73
N PHE A 111 -1.73 -0.62 -8.56
CA PHE A 111 -2.46 -1.71 -7.91
C PHE A 111 -3.88 -1.27 -7.49
N LEU A 112 -4.04 0.02 -7.21
CA LEU A 112 -5.26 0.83 -7.10
C LEU A 112 -6.19 0.72 -8.28
N CYS A 113 -5.66 1.05 -9.45
CA CYS A 113 -6.40 1.09 -10.70
C CYS A 113 -6.68 -0.30 -11.25
N LEU A 114 -5.82 -1.29 -10.96
CA LEU A 114 -6.02 -2.70 -11.30
C LEU A 114 -6.95 -3.44 -10.33
N LYS A 115 -7.51 -2.74 -9.34
CA LYS A 115 -8.42 -3.31 -8.35
C LYS A 115 -9.67 -3.89 -9.04
N THR A 116 -9.72 -5.21 -9.10
CA THR A 116 -11.00 -5.94 -9.24
C THR A 116 -11.73 -5.91 -7.89
N ASP A 117 -13.06 -6.01 -7.87
CA ASP A 117 -13.87 -5.94 -6.63
C ASP A 117 -13.46 -6.96 -5.55
N VAL A 118 -12.70 -7.98 -5.93
CA VAL A 118 -12.21 -9.07 -5.09
C VAL A 118 -10.83 -8.82 -4.47
N GLN A 119 -10.06 -7.85 -4.99
CA GLN A 119 -8.71 -7.52 -4.54
C GLN A 119 -8.70 -6.20 -3.77
N PHE A 120 -7.85 -6.10 -2.75
CA PHE A 120 -7.67 -4.87 -1.95
C PHE A 120 -8.97 -4.32 -1.33
N SER A 121 -9.87 -5.22 -0.90
CA SER A 121 -11.17 -4.88 -0.31
C SER A 121 -11.07 -3.94 0.89
N ASP A 122 -9.91 -3.95 1.58
CA ASP A 122 -9.68 -3.19 2.79
C ASP A 122 -9.05 -1.81 2.51
N ASN A 123 -8.69 -1.52 1.26
CA ASN A 123 -8.45 -0.16 0.79
C ASN A 123 -9.81 0.51 0.50
N ILE A 124 -10.46 1.01 1.55
CA ILE A 124 -11.81 1.63 1.50
C ILE A 124 -11.78 3.07 0.97
N ARG A 125 -10.65 3.76 1.09
CA ARG A 125 -10.55 5.17 0.68
C ARG A 125 -10.20 5.25 -0.80
N SER A 126 -10.88 6.15 -1.53
CA SER A 126 -10.57 6.37 -2.95
C SER A 126 -9.11 6.81 -3.02
N GLU A 127 -8.28 5.98 -3.65
CA GLU A 127 -6.85 6.21 -3.65
C GLU A 127 -6.44 7.30 -4.62
N MET A 128 -7.33 7.59 -5.58
CA MET A 128 -7.30 8.77 -6.41
C MET A 128 -7.20 10.04 -5.57
N GLU A 129 -8.03 10.22 -4.54
CA GLU A 129 -7.95 11.39 -3.64
C GLU A 129 -6.61 11.47 -2.88
N ARG A 130 -6.00 10.34 -2.50
CA ARG A 130 -4.69 10.35 -1.83
C ARG A 130 -3.54 10.61 -2.79
N SER A 131 -3.57 10.00 -3.98
CA SER A 131 -2.56 10.22 -5.00
C SER A 131 -2.62 11.67 -5.46
N SER A 132 -3.82 12.20 -5.74
CA SER A 132 -4.06 13.61 -6.01
C SER A 132 -3.59 14.50 -4.87
N LYS A 133 -3.87 14.16 -3.60
CA LYS A 133 -3.39 14.94 -2.46
C LYS A 133 -1.87 14.93 -2.31
N ARG A 134 -1.21 13.77 -2.49
CA ARG A 134 0.26 13.69 -2.42
C ARG A 134 0.92 14.43 -3.57
N GLU A 135 0.37 14.33 -4.77
CA GLU A 135 0.86 15.05 -5.93
C GLU A 135 0.65 16.55 -5.78
N TYR A 136 -0.53 16.95 -5.29
CA TYR A 136 -0.82 18.32 -4.90
C TYR A 136 0.18 18.84 -3.87
N GLU A 137 0.49 18.09 -2.80
CA GLU A 137 1.48 18.48 -1.80
C GLU A 137 2.90 18.62 -2.39
N LYS A 138 3.30 17.73 -3.32
CA LYS A 138 4.59 17.81 -4.03
C LYS A 138 4.68 19.03 -4.92
N VAL A 139 3.66 19.28 -5.74
CA VAL A 139 3.60 20.46 -6.63
C VAL A 139 3.56 21.73 -5.79
N ARG A 140 2.71 21.78 -4.75
CA ARG A 140 2.59 22.94 -3.85
C ARG A 140 3.90 23.26 -3.13
N ALA A 141 4.69 22.25 -2.76
CA ALA A 141 6.02 22.44 -2.16
C ALA A 141 7.01 23.16 -3.10
N ASN A 142 6.88 22.96 -4.41
CA ASN A 142 7.73 23.58 -5.43
C ASN A 142 7.20 24.93 -5.95
N MET A 143 5.96 25.28 -5.65
CA MET A 143 5.37 26.58 -6.01
C MET A 143 5.95 27.72 -5.17
N THR A 144 6.14 28.86 -5.81
CA THR A 144 6.41 30.15 -5.17
C THR A 144 5.18 30.64 -4.39
N GLN A 145 5.39 31.58 -3.47
CA GLN A 145 4.29 32.16 -2.67
C GLN A 145 3.23 32.84 -3.55
N PHE A 146 3.65 33.46 -4.66
CA PHE A 146 2.75 34.09 -5.63
C PHE A 146 1.83 33.07 -6.31
N GLU A 147 2.39 31.97 -6.81
CA GLU A 147 1.62 30.90 -7.46
C GLU A 147 0.62 30.25 -6.51
N ARG A 148 1.02 30.01 -5.25
CA ARG A 148 0.10 29.47 -4.23
C ARG A 148 -1.11 30.38 -4.02
N ASN A 149 -0.88 31.69 -3.83
CA ASN A 149 -1.94 32.66 -3.63
C ASN A 149 -2.86 32.76 -4.87
N TYR A 150 -2.30 32.68 -6.08
CA TYR A 150 -3.08 32.71 -7.32
C TYR A 150 -4.03 31.52 -7.43
N TYR A 151 -3.55 30.29 -7.19
CA TYR A 151 -4.39 29.09 -7.25
C TYR A 151 -5.37 28.96 -6.08
N ASP A 152 -4.98 29.37 -4.87
CA ASP A 152 -5.88 29.38 -3.71
C ASP A 152 -7.07 30.35 -3.92
N ASN A 153 -6.89 31.44 -4.67
CA ASN A 153 -7.97 32.37 -5.03
C ASN A 153 -8.87 31.82 -6.15
N LEU A 154 -8.32 31.08 -7.12
CA LEU A 154 -9.12 30.42 -8.17
C LEU A 154 -10.05 29.33 -7.61
N ASP A 155 -9.63 28.62 -6.56
CA ASP A 155 -10.47 27.62 -5.89
C ASP A 155 -11.63 28.24 -5.07
N HIS A 156 -11.53 29.54 -4.74
CA HIS A 156 -12.53 30.27 -3.95
C HIS A 156 -13.67 30.85 -4.79
N ASP A 157 -13.45 31.12 -6.08
CA ASP A 157 -14.44 31.76 -6.98
C ASP A 157 -15.56 30.81 -7.48
N GLY A 158 -15.61 29.56 -7.01
CA GLY A 158 -16.55 28.53 -7.51
C GLY A 158 -17.44 27.85 -6.47
N ARG A 159 -17.50 28.33 -5.22
CA ARG A 159 -18.34 27.72 -4.16
C ARG A 159 -19.32 28.65 -3.46
N ASP A 160 -19.64 29.79 -4.06
CA ASP A 160 -20.80 30.60 -3.69
C ASP A 160 -21.68 30.77 -4.93
N GLY A 161 -22.65 29.87 -5.11
CA GLY A 161 -23.61 29.86 -6.22
C GLY A 161 -24.46 28.59 -6.26
#